data_AF-A0A4Q5PAE3-F1
#
_entry.id   AF-A0A4Q5PAE3-F1
#
_cell.length_a   1.000
_cell.length_b   1.000
_cell.length_c   1.000
_cell.angle_alpha   90.00
_cell.angle_beta   90.00
_cell.angle_gamma   90.00
#
_symmetry.space_group_name_H-M   'P 1'
#
loop_
_entity.id
_entity.type
_entity.pdbx_description
1 polymer ?
#
loop_
_entity_poly.entity_id
_entity_poly.type
_entity_poly.pdbx_seq_one_letter_code
_entity_poly.pdbx_strand_id
1 'polypeptide(L)'
;MLTYGAVNSSIKESKIKYKVVAWLEEIALNVTSFKSSYGYLHAMKKSDILIKEYLKERKGHFSILLRLFSGSLFLQVLASSLLLGMGGWLVMQQQLTIGQLVASEIIVASIVTGFTKFGKQLETYYDLLAAVDKLGHLTGLEMERKGGEFLENINQPLNLRFKDMFN
;
A
#
# COMPACT_ATOMS: atom_id res chain seq x y z
N MET A 1 9.18 -13.44 8.22
CA MET A 1 8.13 -12.82 9.05
C MET A 1 8.08 -11.28 8.98
N LEU A 2 9.17 -10.57 8.64
CA LEU A 2 9.15 -9.09 8.55
C LEU A 2 8.45 -8.53 7.29
N THR A 3 8.44 -9.26 6.18
CA THR A 3 7.86 -8.81 4.90
C THR A 3 6.33 -8.82 4.87
N TYR A 4 5.69 -9.86 5.43
CA TYR A 4 4.22 -9.95 5.49
C TYR A 4 3.57 -8.80 6.31
N GLY A 5 4.27 -8.29 7.33
CA GLY A 5 3.79 -7.16 8.12
C GLY A 5 3.84 -5.82 7.37
N ALA A 6 4.85 -5.65 6.50
CA ALA A 6 5.02 -4.46 5.66
C ALA A 6 3.91 -4.36 4.61
N VAL A 7 3.57 -5.47 3.94
CA VAL A 7 2.44 -5.59 3.01
C VAL A 7 1.13 -5.17 3.65
N ASN A 8 0.80 -5.76 4.80
CA ASN A 8 -0.48 -5.50 5.46
C ASN A 8 -0.56 -4.05 5.96
N SER A 9 0.58 -3.49 6.38
CA SER A 9 0.73 -2.07 6.70
C SER A 9 0.56 -1.17 5.48
N SER A 10 1.14 -1.52 4.32
CA SER A 10 1.01 -0.79 3.06
C SER A 10 -0.44 -0.78 2.56
N ILE A 11 -1.14 -1.91 2.67
CA ILE A 11 -2.57 -2.03 2.30
C ILE A 11 -3.44 -1.15 3.20
N LYS A 12 -3.20 -1.15 4.52
CA LYS A 12 -3.90 -0.26 5.47
C LYS A 12 -3.64 1.20 5.18
N GLU A 13 -2.38 1.59 4.96
CA GLU A 13 -2.02 2.97 4.63
C GLU A 13 -2.70 3.41 3.32
N SER A 14 -2.67 2.57 2.30
CA SER A 14 -3.29 2.86 0.99
C SER A 14 -4.80 3.09 1.12
N LYS A 15 -5.51 2.23 1.87
CA LYS A 15 -6.95 2.40 2.13
C LYS A 15 -7.28 3.72 2.83
N ILE A 16 -6.46 4.15 3.78
CA ILE A 16 -6.68 5.42 4.49
C ILE A 16 -6.37 6.61 3.57
N LYS A 17 -5.35 6.49 2.72
CA LYS A 17 -5.04 7.48 1.68
C LYS A 17 -6.24 7.70 0.76
N TYR A 18 -6.88 6.63 0.30
CA TYR A 18 -8.09 6.73 -0.52
C TYR A 18 -9.27 7.34 0.23
N LYS A 19 -9.45 7.05 1.53
CA LYS A 19 -10.47 7.72 2.34
C LYS A 19 -10.24 9.22 2.49
N VAL A 20 -8.98 9.63 2.67
CA VAL A 20 -8.60 11.05 2.73
C VAL A 20 -8.83 11.74 1.37
N VAL A 21 -8.45 11.08 0.27
CA VAL A 21 -8.70 11.60 -1.10
C VAL A 21 -10.19 11.74 -1.37
N ALA A 22 -10.99 10.70 -1.11
CA ALA A 22 -12.43 10.73 -1.31
C ALA A 22 -13.11 11.83 -0.48
N TRP A 23 -12.63 12.06 0.75
CA TRP A 23 -13.13 13.14 1.59
C TRP A 23 -12.78 14.53 1.06
N LEU A 24 -11.57 14.73 0.53
CA LEU A 24 -11.17 15.98 -0.12
C LEU A 24 -11.96 16.22 -1.41
N GLU A 25 -12.25 15.16 -2.15
CA GLU A 25 -13.11 15.20 -3.34
C GLU A 25 -14.56 15.58 -2.98
N GLU A 26 -15.10 15.03 -1.88
CA GLU A 26 -16.43 15.38 -1.37
C GLU A 26 -16.52 16.87 -0.98
N ILE A 27 -15.47 17.43 -0.37
CA ILE A 27 -15.37 18.86 -0.07
C ILE A 27 -15.28 19.70 -1.36
N ALA A 28 -14.46 19.26 -2.33
CA ALA A 28 -14.27 19.95 -3.59
C ALA A 28 -15.53 19.96 -4.47
N LEU A 29 -16.33 18.90 -4.41
CA LEU A 29 -17.60 18.78 -5.14
C LEU A 29 -18.74 19.58 -4.47
N ASN A 30 -18.70 19.78 -3.16
CA ASN A 30 -19.80 20.39 -2.38
C ASN A 30 -19.42 21.71 -1.70
N VAL A 31 -18.61 22.54 -2.36
CA VAL A 31 -18.08 23.83 -1.82
C VAL A 31 -19.16 24.77 -1.30
N THR A 32 -20.35 24.79 -1.92
CA THR A 32 -21.47 25.66 -1.52
C THR A 32 -22.13 25.20 -0.22
N SER A 33 -22.27 23.89 0.01
CA SER A 33 -22.77 23.31 1.27
C SER A 33 -21.79 23.51 2.43
N PHE A 34 -20.48 23.49 2.15
CA PHE A 34 -19.43 23.68 3.16
C PHE A 34 -19.12 25.14 3.50
N LYS A 35 -19.64 26.11 2.73
CA LYS A 35 -19.55 27.56 3.04
C LYS A 35 -20.44 27.99 4.21
N SER A 36 -21.45 27.20 4.58
CA SER A 36 -22.26 27.44 5.78
C SER A 36 -21.41 27.24 7.04
N SER A 37 -21.62 28.05 8.08
CA SER A 37 -20.89 27.95 9.35
C SER A 37 -20.96 26.53 9.97
N TYR A 38 -22.09 25.84 9.78
CA TYR A 38 -22.28 24.46 10.21
C TYR A 38 -21.54 23.44 9.32
N GLY A 39 -21.53 23.68 8.00
CA GLY A 39 -20.81 22.85 7.03
C GLY A 39 -19.30 22.93 7.24
N TYR A 40 -18.77 24.14 7.46
CA TYR A 40 -17.36 24.37 7.76
C TYR A 40 -16.90 23.63 9.03
N LEU A 41 -17.64 23.75 10.14
CA LEU A 41 -17.32 23.06 11.39
C LEU A 41 -17.40 21.53 11.23
N HIS A 42 -18.38 21.01 10.50
CA HIS A 42 -18.49 19.58 10.22
C HIS A 42 -17.31 19.10 9.37
N ALA A 43 -16.94 19.86 8.33
CA ALA A 43 -15.83 19.52 7.45
C ALA A 43 -14.50 19.51 8.21
N MET A 44 -14.28 20.51 9.08
CA MET A 44 -13.07 20.62 9.88
C MET A 44 -12.94 19.47 10.87
N LYS A 45 -14.03 19.11 11.58
CA LYS A 45 -14.03 18.03 12.56
C LYS A 45 -13.81 16.65 11.92
N LYS A 46 -14.42 16.38 10.77
CA LYS A 46 -14.24 15.13 10.02
C LYS A 46 -12.83 15.06 9.40
N SER A 47 -12.30 16.18 8.93
CA SER A 47 -10.90 16.27 8.46
C SER A 47 -9.89 15.97 9.56
N ASP A 48 -10.06 16.55 10.75
CA ASP A 48 -9.18 16.31 11.90
C ASP A 48 -9.13 14.83 12.32
N ILE A 49 -10.28 14.16 12.32
CA ILE A 49 -10.37 12.73 12.65
C ILE A 49 -9.60 11.90 11.61
N LEU A 50 -9.84 12.15 10.32
CA LEU A 50 -9.20 11.43 9.21
C LEU A 50 -7.69 11.66 9.17
N ILE A 51 -7.24 12.89 9.42
CA ILE A 51 -5.80 13.24 9.48
C ILE A 51 -5.14 12.56 10.68
N LYS A 52 -5.80 12.54 11.86
CA LYS A 52 -5.27 11.83 13.03
C LYS A 52 -5.13 10.33 12.80
N GLU A 53 -6.13 9.69 12.20
CA GLU A 53 -6.05 8.26 11.84
C GLU A 53 -4.93 8.01 10.84
N TYR A 54 -4.79 8.86 9.81
CA TYR A 54 -3.70 8.77 8.84
C TYR A 54 -2.32 8.89 9.48
N LEU A 55 -2.11 9.88 10.35
CA LEU A 55 -0.83 10.09 11.03
C LEU A 55 -0.47 8.94 11.98
N LYS A 56 -1.47 8.36 12.67
CA LYS A 56 -1.27 7.22 13.57
C LYS A 56 -0.76 5.99 12.81
N GLU A 57 -1.39 5.66 11.70
CA GLU A 57 -1.02 4.50 10.87
C GLU A 57 0.30 4.73 10.13
N ARG A 58 0.55 5.96 9.64
CA ARG A 58 1.82 6.36 9.02
C ARG A 58 3.01 6.24 9.96
N LYS A 59 2.84 6.48 11.26
CA LYS A 59 3.92 6.33 12.26
C LYS A 59 4.37 4.87 12.40
N GLY A 60 3.43 3.92 12.33
CA GLY A 60 3.72 2.48 12.33
C GLY A 60 4.48 2.07 11.06
N HIS A 61 3.98 2.47 9.90
CA HIS A 61 4.60 2.18 8.60
C HIS A 61 6.02 2.77 8.48
N PHE A 62 6.22 4.01 8.94
CA PHE A 62 7.53 4.66 8.93
C PHE A 62 8.55 3.93 9.81
N SER A 63 8.15 3.35 10.94
CA SER A 63 9.06 2.58 11.80
C SER A 63 9.57 1.30 11.11
N ILE A 64 8.74 0.66 10.30
CA ILE A 64 9.09 -0.53 9.51
C ILE A 64 10.05 -0.14 8.39
N LEU A 65 9.77 0.96 7.68
CA LEU A 65 10.64 1.51 6.64
C LEU A 65 12.01 1.92 7.21
N LEU A 66 12.03 2.58 8.37
CA LEU A 66 13.27 2.93 9.06
C LEU A 66 14.09 1.69 9.40
N ARG A 67 13.45 0.62 9.91
CA ARG A 67 14.14 -0.63 10.23
C ARG A 67 14.76 -1.29 9.00
N LEU A 68 14.03 -1.30 7.88
CA LEU A 68 14.52 -1.86 6.61
C LEU A 68 15.68 -1.02 6.04
N PHE A 69 15.55 0.31 6.10
CA PHE A 69 16.56 1.24 5.63
C PHE A 69 17.84 1.15 6.48
N SER A 70 17.71 1.11 7.81
CA SER A 70 18.83 0.92 8.73
C SER A 70 19.51 -0.44 8.54
N GLY A 71 18.76 -1.52 8.25
CA GLY A 71 19.33 -2.83 7.94
C GLY A 71 20.17 -2.82 6.65
N SER A 72 19.66 -2.16 5.60
CA SER A 72 20.41 -1.99 4.34
C SER A 72 21.68 -1.15 4.53
N LEU A 73 21.60 -0.06 5.30
CA LEU A 73 22.75 0.78 5.63
C LEU A 73 23.79 0.01 6.43
N PHE A 74 23.36 -0.77 7.42
CA PHE A 74 24.25 -1.59 8.23
C PHE A 74 25.01 -2.60 7.36
N LEU A 75 24.30 -3.32 6.48
CA LEU A 75 24.92 -4.27 5.55
C LEU A 75 25.91 -3.58 4.61
N GLN A 76 25.56 -2.40 4.11
CA GLN A 76 26.43 -1.61 3.24
C GLN A 76 27.71 -1.19 3.96
N VAL A 77 27.61 -0.60 5.15
CA VAL A 77 28.79 -0.18 5.94
C VAL A 77 29.66 -1.38 6.30
N LEU A 78 29.05 -2.52 6.68
CA LEU A 78 29.78 -3.74 7.00
C LEU A 78 30.52 -4.29 5.78
N ALA A 79 29.85 -4.38 4.62
CA ALA A 79 30.45 -4.86 3.38
C ALA A 79 31.59 -3.95 2.91
N SER A 80 31.37 -2.63 2.88
CA SER A 80 32.39 -1.64 2.53
C SER A 80 33.58 -1.67 3.48
N SER A 81 33.32 -1.79 4.80
CA SER A 81 34.42 -1.86 5.79
C SER A 81 35.27 -3.12 5.63
N LEU A 82 34.65 -4.26 5.34
CA LEU A 82 35.37 -5.51 5.06
C LEU A 82 36.15 -5.42 3.75
N LEU A 83 35.54 -4.89 2.68
CA LEU A 83 36.18 -4.76 1.38
C LEU A 83 37.37 -3.81 1.44
N LEU A 84 37.22 -2.65 2.07
CA LEU A 84 38.31 -1.69 2.23
C LEU A 84 39.40 -2.23 3.16
N GLY A 85 39.03 -2.93 4.23
CA GLY A 85 40.00 -3.54 5.16
C GLY A 85 40.84 -4.61 4.49
N MET A 86 40.20 -5.61 3.89
CA MET A 86 40.88 -6.72 3.21
C MET A 86 41.56 -6.27 1.92
N GLY A 87 40.86 -5.49 1.11
CA GLY A 87 41.35 -5.00 -0.16
C GLY A 87 42.48 -3.99 0.02
N GLY A 88 42.42 -3.13 1.04
CA GLY A 88 43.53 -2.25 1.42
C GLY A 88 44.78 -3.03 1.84
N TRP A 89 44.61 -4.10 2.62
CA TRP A 89 45.71 -4.99 2.99
C TRP A 89 46.35 -5.67 1.76
N LEU A 90 45.56 -6.13 0.81
CA LEU A 90 46.05 -6.72 -0.45
C LEU A 90 46.78 -5.72 -1.35
N VAL A 91 46.35 -4.45 -1.37
CA VAL A 91 47.04 -3.36 -2.08
C VAL A 91 48.42 -3.10 -1.47
N MET A 92 48.54 -3.11 -0.13
CA MET A 92 49.85 -2.98 0.54
C MET A 92 50.81 -4.11 0.16
N GLN A 93 50.29 -5.32 -0.04
CA GLN A 93 51.05 -6.49 -0.49
C GLN A 93 51.34 -6.50 -2.00
N GLN A 94 50.98 -5.43 -2.73
CA GLN A 94 51.16 -5.30 -4.19
C GLN A 94 50.44 -6.39 -5.01
N GLN A 95 49.45 -7.07 -4.40
CA GLN A 95 48.63 -8.09 -5.06
C GLN A 95 47.48 -7.48 -5.88
N LEU A 96 47.14 -6.22 -5.59
CA LEU A 96 45.98 -5.53 -6.13
C LEU A 96 46.31 -4.05 -6.36
N THR A 97 45.76 -3.47 -7.41
CA THR A 97 45.88 -2.03 -7.67
C THR A 97 44.79 -1.24 -6.94
N ILE A 98 45.05 0.04 -6.64
CA ILE A 98 44.05 0.94 -6.04
C ILE A 98 42.79 1.03 -6.93
N GLY A 99 42.97 1.04 -8.26
CA GLY A 99 41.85 1.09 -9.21
C GLY A 99 40.93 -0.13 -9.12
N GLN A 100 41.50 -1.33 -8.97
CA GLN A 100 40.73 -2.56 -8.79
C GLN A 100 40.01 -2.60 -7.43
N LEU A 101 40.63 -2.04 -6.38
CA LEU A 101 39.99 -1.90 -5.07
C LEU A 101 38.74 -1.02 -5.17
N VAL A 102 38.87 0.17 -5.77
CA VAL A 102 37.75 1.10 -5.97
C VAL A 102 36.69 0.53 -6.91
N ALA A 103 37.09 -0.17 -7.98
CA ALA A 103 36.15 -0.82 -8.88
C ALA A 103 35.32 -1.89 -8.14
N SER A 104 35.95 -2.69 -7.29
CA SER A 104 35.27 -3.71 -6.49
C SER A 104 34.28 -3.08 -5.50
N GLU A 105 34.64 -1.96 -4.87
CA GLU A 105 33.75 -1.20 -3.98
C GLU A 105 32.48 -0.74 -4.71
N ILE A 106 32.60 -0.18 -5.92
CA ILE A 106 31.46 0.26 -6.73
C ILE A 106 30.55 -0.92 -7.09
N ILE A 107 31.13 -2.07 -7.46
CA ILE A 107 30.38 -3.29 -7.79
C ILE A 107 29.62 -3.80 -6.56
N VAL A 108 30.28 -3.92 -5.41
CA VAL A 108 29.66 -4.39 -4.17
C VAL A 108 28.55 -3.45 -3.70
N ALA A 109 28.79 -2.13 -3.70
CA ALA A 109 27.76 -1.14 -3.37
C ALA A 109 26.53 -1.27 -4.28
N SER A 110 26.75 -1.51 -5.57
CA SER A 110 25.68 -1.72 -6.55
C SER A 110 24.89 -3.01 -6.29
N ILE A 111 25.57 -4.11 -5.93
CA ILE A 111 24.94 -5.39 -5.56
C ILE A 111 24.09 -5.23 -4.30
N VAL A 112 24.62 -4.60 -3.24
CA VAL A 112 23.89 -4.36 -1.99
C VAL A 112 22.64 -3.54 -2.26
N THR A 113 22.76 -2.47 -3.04
CA THR A 113 21.62 -1.64 -3.43
C THR A 113 20.59 -2.42 -4.26
N GLY A 114 21.06 -3.24 -5.21
CA GLY A 114 20.20 -4.10 -6.03
C GLY A 114 19.44 -5.12 -5.20
N PHE A 115 20.10 -5.75 -4.23
CA PHE A 115 19.49 -6.73 -3.34
C PHE A 115 18.36 -6.12 -2.50
N THR A 116 18.57 -4.92 -1.95
CA THR A 116 17.52 -4.18 -1.21
C THR A 116 16.32 -3.85 -2.10
N LYS A 117 16.53 -3.48 -3.37
CA LYS A 117 15.44 -3.23 -4.33
C LYS A 117 14.72 -4.51 -4.72
N PHE A 118 15.45 -5.60 -4.93
CA PHE A 118 14.89 -6.90 -5.28
C PHE A 118 13.90 -7.41 -4.21
N GLY A 119 14.25 -7.27 -2.93
CA GLY A 119 13.34 -7.63 -1.83
C GLY A 119 12.01 -6.89 -1.88
N LYS A 120 12.03 -5.59 -2.18
CA LYS A 120 10.80 -4.78 -2.37
C LYS A 120 10.02 -5.20 -3.62
N GLN A 121 10.72 -5.53 -4.71
CA GLN A 121 10.07 -6.00 -5.93
C GLN A 121 9.31 -7.31 -5.70
N LEU A 122 9.86 -8.19 -4.88
CA LEU A 122 9.24 -9.46 -4.51
C LEU A 122 7.98 -9.23 -3.64
N GLU A 123 8.01 -8.26 -2.73
CA GLU A 123 6.83 -7.82 -1.96
C GLU A 123 5.69 -7.38 -2.90
N THR A 124 5.99 -6.50 -3.86
CA THR A 124 5.02 -6.05 -4.88
C THR A 124 4.48 -7.22 -5.70
N TYR A 125 5.32 -8.20 -6.05
CA TYR A 125 4.90 -9.38 -6.80
C TYR A 125 3.89 -10.23 -6.03
N TYR A 126 4.13 -10.45 -4.73
CA TYR A 126 3.18 -11.16 -3.87
C TYR A 126 1.87 -10.38 -3.66
N ASP A 127 1.94 -9.06 -3.54
CA ASP A 127 0.75 -8.21 -3.46
C ASP A 127 -0.11 -8.29 -4.72
N LEU A 128 0.55 -8.36 -5.88
CA LEU A 128 -0.10 -8.51 -7.17
C LEU A 128 -0.79 -9.87 -7.28
N LEU A 129 -0.12 -10.97 -6.91
CA LEU A 129 -0.73 -12.30 -6.85
C LEU A 129 -1.95 -12.32 -5.91
N ALA A 130 -1.84 -11.72 -4.73
CA ALA A 130 -2.96 -11.63 -3.78
C ALA A 130 -4.11 -10.73 -4.30
N ALA A 131 -3.81 -9.71 -5.10
CA ALA A 131 -4.83 -8.87 -5.74
C ALA A 131 -5.56 -9.63 -6.87
N VAL A 132 -4.82 -10.41 -7.66
CA VAL A 132 -5.40 -11.27 -8.71
C VAL A 132 -6.30 -12.35 -8.11
N ASP A 133 -5.88 -12.98 -7.01
CA ASP A 133 -6.70 -13.93 -6.26
C ASP A 133 -8.02 -13.30 -5.77
N LYS A 134 -7.96 -12.07 -5.21
CA LYS A 134 -9.15 -11.30 -4.81
C LYS A 134 -10.06 -10.93 -5.98
N LEU A 135 -9.50 -10.62 -7.15
CA LEU A 135 -10.30 -10.34 -8.35
C LEU A 135 -11.05 -11.59 -8.81
N GLY A 136 -10.42 -12.76 -8.76
CA GLY A 136 -11.07 -14.05 -9.02
C GLY A 136 -12.29 -14.27 -8.11
N HIS A 137 -12.16 -13.90 -6.83
CA HIS A 137 -13.25 -13.96 -5.88
C HIS A 137 -14.41 -12.99 -6.18
N LEU A 138 -14.12 -11.79 -6.72
CA LEU A 138 -15.15 -10.81 -7.11
C LEU A 138 -15.87 -11.21 -8.39
N THR A 139 -15.18 -11.87 -9.33
CA THR A 139 -15.81 -12.42 -10.54
C THR A 139 -16.68 -13.65 -10.27
N GLY A 140 -16.52 -14.27 -9.08
CA GLY A 140 -17.34 -15.40 -8.62
C GLY A 140 -18.55 -15.01 -7.77
N LEU A 141 -18.80 -13.72 -7.55
CA LEU A 141 -20.01 -13.28 -6.84
C LEU A 141 -21.24 -13.55 -7.72
N GLU A 142 -22.22 -14.27 -7.18
CA GLU A 142 -23.51 -14.48 -7.83
C GLU A 142 -24.12 -13.13 -8.19
N MET A 143 -24.33 -12.90 -9.49
CA MET A 143 -25.04 -11.71 -9.95
C MET A 143 -26.44 -11.71 -9.33
N GLU A 144 -26.86 -10.57 -8.81
CA GLU A 144 -28.22 -10.34 -8.32
C GLU A 144 -29.24 -10.83 -9.35
N ARG A 145 -30.26 -11.57 -8.88
CA ARG A 145 -31.21 -12.34 -9.70
C ARG A 145 -31.91 -11.44 -10.73
N LYS A 146 -31.39 -11.38 -11.96
CA LYS A 146 -32.01 -10.70 -13.11
C LYS A 146 -33.14 -11.54 -13.74
N GLY A 147 -34.07 -12.02 -12.92
CA GLY A 147 -35.21 -12.80 -13.38
C GLY A 147 -36.48 -12.28 -12.72
N GLY A 148 -37.25 -11.48 -13.45
CA GLY A 148 -38.68 -11.33 -13.19
C GLY A 148 -39.41 -12.54 -13.78
N GLU A 149 -40.41 -13.06 -13.07
CA GLU A 149 -41.29 -14.09 -13.65
C GLU A 149 -42.05 -13.49 -14.84
N PHE A 150 -42.02 -14.18 -15.97
CA PHE A 150 -42.80 -13.79 -17.14
C PHE A 150 -44.28 -14.06 -16.82
N LEU A 151 -45.09 -13.02 -16.66
CA LEU A 151 -46.52 -13.18 -16.44
C LEU A 151 -47.17 -13.61 -17.76
N GLU A 152 -47.44 -14.91 -17.89
CA GLU A 152 -47.98 -15.56 -19.09
C GLU A 152 -49.44 -15.15 -19.40
N ASN A 153 -50.09 -14.37 -18.53
CA ASN A 153 -51.50 -14.01 -18.71
C ASN A 153 -51.82 -12.57 -18.28
N ILE A 154 -51.85 -11.66 -19.25
CA ILE A 154 -52.14 -10.22 -19.05
C ILE A 154 -53.67 -9.94 -19.02
N ASN A 155 -54.53 -10.97 -19.16
CA ASN A 155 -55.98 -10.83 -19.30
C ASN A 155 -56.80 -11.24 -18.08
N GLN A 156 -56.18 -11.47 -16.92
CA GLN A 156 -56.89 -11.68 -15.66
C GLN A 156 -56.63 -10.51 -14.70
N PRO A 157 -57.64 -10.06 -13.93
CA PRO A 157 -57.43 -9.01 -12.93
C PRO A 157 -56.42 -9.46 -11.89
N LEU A 158 -55.22 -8.88 -11.95
CA LEU A 158 -54.11 -9.19 -11.07
C LEU A 158 -54.40 -8.63 -9.67
N ASN A 159 -54.77 -9.51 -8.74
CA ASN A 159 -55.05 -9.12 -7.36
C ASN A 159 -53.72 -9.04 -6.58
N LEU A 160 -53.09 -7.86 -6.61
CA LEU A 160 -51.88 -7.57 -5.86
C LEU A 160 -52.24 -7.31 -4.39
N ARG A 161 -52.03 -8.31 -3.52
CA ARG A 161 -52.03 -8.11 -2.08
C ARG A 161 -50.62 -7.78 -1.61
N PHE A 162 -50.39 -6.52 -1.26
CA PHE A 162 -49.23 -6.13 -0.48
C PHE A 162 -49.42 -6.67 0.94
N LYS A 163 -48.60 -7.65 1.31
CA LYS A 163 -48.50 -8.15 2.68
C LYS A 163 -47.44 -7.32 3.40
N ASP A 164 -47.84 -6.74 4.52
CA ASP A 164 -47.11 -5.80 5.37
C ASP A 164 -45.59 -5.95 5.38
N MET A 165 -44.91 -4.88 4.94
CA MET A 165 -43.46 -4.69 5.07
C MET A 165 -43.13 -3.61 6.12
N PHE A 166 -43.78 -3.69 7.28
CA PHE A 166 -43.31 -3.01 8.48
C PHE A 166 -43.48 -3.93 9.69
N ASN A 167 -42.40 -4.62 10.03
CA ASN A 167 -42.08 -4.97 11.40
C ASN A 167 -40.56 -4.94 11.58
#